data_AF-A0A7C3ID80-F1
#
_entry.id   AF-A0A7C3ID80-F1
#
_cell.length_a   1.000
_cell.length_b   1.000
_cell.length_c   1.000
_cell.angle_alpha   90.00
_cell.angle_beta   90.00
_cell.angle_gamma   90.00
#
_symmetry.space_group_name_H-M   'P 1'
#
loop_
_entity.id
_entity.type
_entity.pdbx_description
1 polymer ?
#
loop_
_entity_poly.entity_id
_entity_poly.type
_entity_poly.pdbx_seq_one_letter_code
_entity_poly.pdbx_strand_id
1 'polypeptide(L)'
;MQRVFRYTIFGAIGGFLGWLVVEPINSLTPPNDVSMPYGHILALGGLIGLFVGVALGVAEALSGVSPRDAVKSVVVSIPIGIIGGALGLAVGNAFYAPMHNIAFGGGQPAAPSVFGFVFELVGRSLGWAFFGLFLGLSQGLAVENAKKLVNGAVGGLIGGGLGGFAFALLDFINGSRAFAIPVEFMRLIGFTVTAGVIGL
;
A
#
# COMPACT_ATOMS: atom_id res chain seq x y z
N MET A 1 -16.37 15.37 11.01
CA MET A 1 -14.93 15.67 10.73
C MET A 1 -13.99 14.87 11.64
N GLN A 2 -14.22 14.79 12.96
CA GLN A 2 -13.35 14.02 13.89
C GLN A 2 -13.18 12.53 13.56
N ARG A 3 -14.17 11.89 12.92
CA ARG A 3 -14.09 10.49 12.52
C ARG A 3 -13.10 10.29 11.37
N VAL A 4 -13.34 10.92 10.23
CA VAL A 4 -12.46 10.86 9.04
C VAL A 4 -10.98 11.11 9.41
N PHE A 5 -10.72 12.21 10.13
CA PHE A 5 -9.36 12.55 10.57
C PHE A 5 -8.68 11.44 11.38
N ARG A 6 -9.43 10.77 12.26
CA ARG A 6 -8.92 9.65 13.06
C ARG A 6 -8.55 8.47 12.18
N TYR A 7 -9.42 8.05 11.27
CA TYR A 7 -9.13 6.91 10.39
C TYR A 7 -7.95 7.23 9.46
N THR A 8 -7.84 8.46 8.97
CA THR A 8 -6.65 8.89 8.20
C THR A 8 -5.37 8.77 9.01
N ILE A 9 -5.33 9.26 10.25
CA ILE A 9 -4.14 9.17 11.10
C ILE A 9 -3.80 7.72 11.42
N PHE A 10 -4.77 6.93 11.86
CA PHE A 10 -4.53 5.54 12.22
C PHE A 10 -4.14 4.71 11.00
N GLY A 11 -4.76 4.95 9.84
CA GLY A 11 -4.33 4.36 8.58
C GLY A 11 -2.87 4.69 8.26
N ALA A 12 -2.49 5.97 8.30
CA ALA A 12 -1.11 6.40 8.09
C ALA A 12 -0.13 5.76 9.09
N ILE A 13 -0.49 5.67 10.37
CA ILE A 13 0.29 4.96 11.40
C ILE A 13 0.44 3.47 11.03
N GLY A 14 -0.63 2.81 10.60
CA GLY A 14 -0.58 1.41 10.16
C GLY A 14 0.36 1.21 8.98
N GLY A 15 0.32 2.10 7.98
CA GLY A 15 1.25 2.09 6.85
C GLY A 15 2.70 2.31 7.28
N PHE A 16 2.95 3.27 8.17
CA PHE A 16 4.27 3.56 8.74
C PHE A 16 4.83 2.37 9.55
N LEU A 17 4.02 1.76 10.42
CA LEU A 17 4.44 0.62 11.23
C LEU A 17 4.69 -0.62 10.36
N GLY A 18 3.84 -0.84 9.35
CA GLY A 18 4.06 -1.87 8.35
C GLY A 18 5.40 -1.68 7.66
N TRP A 19 5.66 -0.49 7.15
CA TRP A 19 6.96 -0.13 6.56
C TRP A 19 8.12 -0.40 7.51
N LEU A 20 8.05 0.08 8.76
CA LEU A 20 9.11 -0.06 9.76
C LEU A 20 9.49 -1.53 10.01
N VAL A 21 8.52 -2.44 9.91
CA VAL A 21 8.73 -3.87 10.11
C VAL A 21 9.25 -4.58 8.86
N VAL A 22 8.71 -4.26 7.68
CA VAL A 22 9.10 -4.96 6.45
C VAL A 22 10.39 -4.44 5.84
N GLU A 23 10.69 -3.15 5.99
CA GLU A 23 11.84 -2.51 5.33
C GLU A 23 13.20 -3.13 5.72
N PRO A 24 13.48 -3.46 7.00
CA PRO A 24 14.72 -4.13 7.37
C PRO A 24 14.88 -5.55 6.81
N ILE A 25 13.81 -6.13 6.24
CA ILE A 25 13.78 -7.51 5.75
C ILE A 25 14.06 -7.50 4.24
N ASN A 26 15.34 -7.53 3.86
CA ASN A 26 15.78 -7.44 2.45
C ASN A 26 15.09 -8.40 1.47
N SER A 27 14.63 -9.57 1.94
CA SER A 27 13.90 -10.53 1.10
C SER A 27 12.48 -10.07 0.75
N LEU A 28 11.89 -9.17 1.55
CA LEU A 28 10.58 -8.58 1.34
C LEU A 28 10.65 -7.20 0.67
N THR A 29 11.76 -6.48 0.80
CA THR A 29 11.93 -5.12 0.26
C THR A 29 13.25 -4.94 -0.50
N PRO A 30 13.56 -5.81 -1.48
CA PRO A 30 14.81 -5.69 -2.22
C PRO A 30 14.90 -4.34 -2.95
N PRO A 31 16.12 -3.83 -3.20
CA PRO A 31 16.32 -2.61 -4.00
C PRO A 31 15.73 -2.71 -5.41
N ASN A 32 15.69 -3.93 -5.97
CA ASN A 32 15.08 -4.27 -7.25
C ASN A 32 13.87 -5.18 -7.00
N ASP A 33 12.66 -4.62 -7.00
CA ASP A 33 11.41 -5.31 -6.63
C ASP A 33 10.68 -5.99 -7.80
N VAL A 34 11.18 -5.81 -9.03
CA VAL A 34 10.57 -6.27 -10.29
C VAL A 34 10.42 -7.80 -10.36
N SER A 35 11.30 -8.56 -9.71
CA SER A 35 11.37 -10.03 -9.82
C SER A 35 11.27 -10.74 -8.46
N MET A 36 10.45 -10.21 -7.56
CA MET A 36 10.22 -10.87 -6.28
C MET A 36 9.46 -12.19 -6.44
N PRO A 37 9.89 -13.28 -5.76
CA PRO A 37 9.12 -14.51 -5.74
C PRO A 37 7.73 -14.29 -5.17
N TYR A 38 6.72 -14.96 -5.71
CA TYR A 38 5.32 -14.75 -5.34
C TYR A 38 5.05 -14.88 -3.82
N GLY A 39 5.73 -15.80 -3.14
CA GLY A 39 5.63 -15.94 -1.69
C GLY A 39 6.06 -14.69 -0.91
N HIS A 40 7.09 -13.97 -1.37
CA HIS A 40 7.55 -12.72 -0.75
C HIS A 40 6.57 -11.58 -1.01
N ILE A 41 5.94 -11.55 -2.19
CA ILE A 41 4.88 -10.57 -2.51
C ILE A 41 3.68 -10.77 -1.57
N LEU A 42 3.22 -12.01 -1.40
CA LEU A 42 2.12 -12.30 -0.48
C LEU A 42 2.49 -11.94 0.97
N ALA A 43 3.71 -12.26 1.41
CA ALA A 43 4.18 -11.95 2.75
C ALA A 43 4.29 -10.44 3.00
N LEU A 44 4.89 -9.69 2.06
CA LEU A 44 5.00 -8.23 2.12
C LEU A 44 3.61 -7.59 2.22
N GLY A 45 2.73 -7.91 1.26
CA GLY A 45 1.37 -7.38 1.23
C GLY A 45 0.59 -7.74 2.49
N GLY A 46 0.69 -9.00 2.94
CA GLY A 46 0.01 -9.47 4.13
C GLY A 46 0.49 -8.81 5.42
N LEU A 47 1.80 -8.57 5.57
CA LEU A 47 2.35 -7.86 6.72
C LEU A 47 1.92 -6.40 6.73
N ILE A 48 1.98 -5.68 5.61
CA ILE A 48 1.46 -4.31 5.54
C ILE A 48 -0.04 -4.31 5.88
N GLY A 49 -0.81 -5.24 5.30
CA GLY A 49 -2.24 -5.37 5.55
C GLY A 49 -2.60 -5.69 7.00
N LEU A 50 -1.78 -6.48 7.70
CA LEU A 50 -1.90 -6.70 9.14
C LEU A 50 -1.84 -5.37 9.92
N PHE A 51 -0.80 -4.58 9.71
CA PHE A 51 -0.61 -3.34 10.47
C PHE A 51 -1.67 -2.29 10.14
N VAL A 52 -2.04 -2.16 8.87
CA VAL A 52 -3.15 -1.28 8.45
C VAL A 52 -4.48 -1.73 9.05
N GLY A 53 -4.77 -3.03 9.01
CA GLY A 53 -5.99 -3.60 9.59
C GLY A 53 -6.09 -3.43 11.10
N VAL A 54 -5.01 -3.67 11.84
CA VAL A 54 -4.96 -3.42 13.29
C VAL A 54 -5.21 -1.95 13.57
N ALA A 55 -4.51 -1.05 12.89
CA ALA A 55 -4.62 0.38 13.17
C ALA A 55 -6.04 0.93 12.91
N LEU A 56 -6.67 0.53 11.80
CA LEU A 56 -8.05 0.92 11.49
C LEU A 56 -9.09 0.22 12.38
N GLY A 57 -8.83 -1.03 12.78
CA GLY A 57 -9.63 -1.72 13.79
C GLY A 57 -9.60 -1.02 15.15
N VAL A 58 -8.45 -0.45 15.54
CA VAL A 58 -8.30 0.39 16.74
C VAL A 58 -9.03 1.73 16.57
N ALA A 59 -8.97 2.35 15.39
CA ALA A 59 -9.73 3.57 15.12
C ALA A 59 -11.25 3.35 15.26
N GLU A 60 -11.76 2.20 14.83
CA GLU A 60 -13.15 1.79 15.05
C GLU A 60 -13.44 1.58 16.53
N ALA A 61 -12.59 0.86 17.26
CA ALA A 61 -12.74 0.61 18.69
C ALA A 61 -12.85 1.91 19.50
N LEU A 62 -12.06 2.92 19.15
CA LEU A 62 -12.09 4.23 19.80
C LEU A 62 -13.33 5.07 19.44
N SER A 63 -14.15 4.65 18.47
CA SER A 63 -15.33 5.40 18.00
C SER A 63 -16.55 5.27 18.91
N GLY A 64 -16.38 4.80 20.15
CA GLY A 64 -17.44 4.74 21.17
C GLY A 64 -18.30 3.48 21.09
N VAL A 65 -17.77 2.38 20.55
CA VAL A 65 -18.44 1.08 20.53
C VAL A 65 -18.32 0.38 21.89
N SER A 66 -19.13 -0.66 22.12
CA SER A 66 -19.03 -1.46 23.34
C SER A 66 -17.63 -2.12 23.46
N PRO A 67 -17.12 -2.43 24.66
CA PRO A 67 -15.80 -3.08 24.80
C PRO A 67 -15.68 -4.40 24.04
N ARG A 68 -16.77 -5.16 23.97
CA ARG A 68 -16.84 -6.41 23.19
C ARG A 68 -16.67 -6.14 21.70
N ASP A 69 -17.36 -5.12 21.18
CA ASP A 69 -17.30 -4.75 19.76
C ASP A 69 -15.96 -4.10 19.41
N ALA A 70 -15.34 -3.38 20.34
CA ALA A 70 -13.98 -2.85 20.20
C ALA A 70 -12.94 -3.96 20.04
N VAL A 71 -13.00 -5.01 20.87
CA VAL A 71 -12.09 -6.16 20.71
C VAL A 71 -12.39 -6.88 19.41
N LYS A 72 -13.67 -7.10 19.07
CA LYS A 72 -14.07 -7.72 17.80
C LYS A 72 -13.53 -6.94 16.60
N SER A 73 -13.62 -5.61 16.59
CA SER A 73 -13.17 -4.79 15.45
C SER A 73 -11.68 -4.94 15.19
N VAL A 74 -10.85 -4.99 16.24
CA VAL A 74 -9.40 -5.21 16.08
C VAL A 74 -9.11 -6.64 15.62
N VAL A 75 -9.68 -7.64 16.30
CA VAL A 75 -9.39 -9.06 16.04
C VAL A 75 -9.82 -9.47 14.62
N VAL A 76 -10.98 -9.02 14.16
CA VAL A 76 -11.51 -9.35 12.83
C VAL A 76 -10.73 -8.64 11.72
N SER A 77 -10.21 -7.43 11.98
CA SER A 77 -9.44 -6.67 10.98
C SER A 77 -8.06 -7.27 10.70
N ILE A 78 -7.51 -8.08 11.61
CA ILE A 78 -6.21 -8.77 11.41
C ILE A 78 -6.23 -9.74 10.22
N PRO A 79 -7.02 -10.83 10.23
CA PRO A 79 -7.00 -11.80 9.13
C PRO A 79 -7.48 -11.18 7.82
N ILE A 80 -8.46 -10.29 7.90
CA ILE A 80 -9.02 -9.63 6.72
C ILE A 80 -7.98 -8.67 6.10
N GLY A 81 -7.28 -7.90 6.93
CA GLY A 81 -6.18 -7.03 6.49
C GLY A 81 -5.05 -7.82 5.84
N ILE A 82 -4.62 -8.94 6.45
CA ILE A 82 -3.60 -9.83 5.86
C ILE A 82 -4.03 -10.31 4.48
N ILE A 83 -5.25 -10.83 4.35
CA ILE A 83 -5.77 -11.37 3.08
C ILE A 83 -5.87 -10.24 2.04
N GLY A 84 -6.44 -9.09 2.41
CA GLY A 84 -6.58 -7.94 1.53
C GLY A 84 -5.23 -7.41 1.05
N GLY A 85 -4.24 -7.30 1.93
CA GLY A 85 -2.91 -6.83 1.58
C GLY A 85 -2.16 -7.81 0.68
N ALA A 86 -2.20 -9.11 1.01
CA ALA A 86 -1.55 -10.15 0.22
C ALA A 86 -2.14 -10.24 -1.21
N LEU A 87 -3.47 -10.31 -1.32
CA LEU A 87 -4.16 -10.34 -2.61
C LEU A 87 -3.97 -9.04 -3.38
N GLY A 88 -4.07 -7.89 -2.69
CA GLY A 88 -3.89 -6.58 -3.29
C GLY A 88 -2.53 -6.42 -3.92
N LEU A 89 -1.46 -6.81 -3.23
CA LEU A 89 -0.11 -6.67 -3.76
C LEU A 89 0.16 -7.70 -4.87
N ALA A 90 -0.35 -8.92 -4.76
CA ALA A 90 -0.27 -9.91 -5.82
C ALA A 90 -0.95 -9.44 -7.12
N VAL A 91 -2.17 -8.92 -7.02
CA VAL A 91 -2.92 -8.36 -8.14
C VAL A 91 -2.20 -7.12 -8.67
N GLY A 92 -1.74 -6.23 -7.79
CA GLY A 92 -0.98 -5.04 -8.17
C GLY A 92 0.28 -5.38 -8.96
N ASN A 93 1.02 -6.40 -8.54
CA ASN A 93 2.21 -6.86 -9.24
C ASN A 93 1.91 -7.43 -10.63
N ALA A 94 0.72 -8.03 -10.82
CA ALA A 94 0.28 -8.51 -12.13
C ALA A 94 0.06 -7.37 -13.15
N PHE A 95 -0.19 -6.14 -12.67
CA PHE A 95 -0.23 -4.94 -13.53
C PHE A 95 1.15 -4.27 -13.65
N TYR A 96 1.90 -4.20 -12.55
CA TYR A 96 3.20 -3.55 -12.52
C TYR A 96 4.23 -4.28 -13.39
N ALA A 97 4.40 -5.59 -13.22
CA ALA A 97 5.47 -6.34 -13.87
C ALA A 97 5.42 -6.27 -15.40
N PRO A 98 4.26 -6.43 -16.09
CA PRO A 98 4.21 -6.26 -17.55
C PRO A 98 4.57 -4.86 -18.01
N MET A 99 4.13 -3.82 -17.28
CA MET A 99 4.43 -2.43 -17.63
C MET A 99 5.92 -2.12 -17.47
N HIS A 100 6.53 -2.60 -16.39
CA HIS A 100 7.97 -2.50 -16.17
C HIS A 100 8.76 -3.23 -17.27
N ASN A 101 8.30 -4.43 -17.67
CA ASN A 101 8.92 -5.17 -18.77
C ASN A 101 8.84 -4.43 -20.11
N ILE A 102 7.72 -3.74 -20.40
CA ILE A 102 7.61 -2.88 -21.60
C ILE A 102 8.54 -1.68 -21.51
N ALA A 103 8.68 -1.08 -20.32
CA ALA A 103 9.52 0.09 -20.09
C ALA A 103 11.01 -0.21 -20.26
N PHE A 104 11.49 -1.34 -19.73
CA PHE A 104 12.92 -1.60 -19.54
C PHE A 104 13.39 -3.01 -19.92
N GLY A 105 12.53 -3.84 -20.50
CA GLY A 105 12.88 -5.21 -20.90
C GLY A 105 13.14 -6.16 -19.72
N GLY A 106 12.60 -5.83 -18.53
CA GLY A 106 12.75 -6.64 -17.31
C GLY A 106 14.04 -6.40 -16.52
N GLY A 107 14.85 -5.42 -16.95
CA GLY A 107 16.03 -4.97 -16.23
C GLY A 107 15.88 -3.56 -15.66
N GLN A 108 16.91 -3.10 -14.94
CA GLN A 108 16.99 -1.70 -14.52
C GLN A 108 17.29 -0.78 -15.71
N PRO A 109 16.80 0.46 -15.73
CA PRO A 109 17.06 1.39 -16.82
C PRO A 109 18.56 1.69 -16.96
N ALA A 110 19.10 1.47 -18.15
CA ALA A 110 20.48 1.82 -18.47
C ALA A 110 20.71 3.34 -18.59
N ALA A 111 19.65 4.08 -18.93
CA ALA A 111 19.63 5.54 -19.01
C ALA A 111 18.20 6.08 -18.78
N PRO A 112 18.05 7.35 -18.34
CA PRO A 112 16.74 7.98 -18.24
C PRO A 112 16.03 8.01 -19.60
N SER A 113 14.79 7.52 -19.63
CA SER A 113 13.96 7.51 -20.84
C SER A 113 12.58 8.02 -20.48
N VAL A 114 12.07 9.01 -21.23
CA VAL A 114 10.70 9.52 -21.05
C VAL A 114 9.68 8.41 -21.30
N PHE A 115 9.93 7.57 -22.31
CA PHE A 115 9.09 6.41 -22.59
C PHE A 115 9.08 5.43 -21.41
N GLY A 116 10.25 5.05 -20.91
CA GLY A 116 10.36 4.14 -19.77
C GLY A 116 9.72 4.72 -18.51
N PHE A 117 9.91 6.01 -18.25
CA PHE A 117 9.28 6.73 -17.15
C PHE A 117 7.75 6.69 -17.22
N VAL A 118 7.15 6.96 -18.38
CA VAL A 118 5.67 6.96 -18.49
C VAL A 118 5.09 5.58 -18.20
N PHE A 119 5.69 4.50 -18.72
CA PHE A 119 5.22 3.15 -18.45
C PHE A 119 5.46 2.71 -17.00
N GLU A 120 6.61 3.07 -16.41
CA GLU A 120 6.90 2.83 -15.00
C GLU A 120 5.91 3.56 -14.09
N LEU A 121 5.65 4.84 -14.37
CA LEU A 121 4.69 5.68 -13.65
C LEU A 121 3.30 5.06 -13.67
N VAL A 122 2.82 4.67 -14.85
CA VAL A 122 1.49 4.05 -15.02
C VAL A 122 1.44 2.69 -14.33
N GLY A 123 2.43 1.82 -14.57
CA GLY A 123 2.50 0.48 -13.99
C GLY A 123 2.52 0.51 -12.47
N ARG A 124 3.34 1.38 -11.88
CA ARG A 124 3.49 1.48 -10.43
C ARG A 124 2.28 2.14 -9.79
N SER A 125 1.73 3.19 -10.40
CA SER A 125 0.47 3.80 -9.93
C SER A 125 -0.68 2.81 -9.95
N LEU A 126 -0.85 2.03 -11.03
CA LEU A 126 -1.89 1.01 -11.11
C LEU A 126 -1.66 -0.13 -10.11
N GLY A 127 -0.43 -0.64 -10.03
CA GLY A 127 -0.08 -1.71 -9.10
C GLY A 127 -0.41 -1.34 -7.65
N TRP A 128 0.00 -0.13 -7.24
CA TRP A 128 -0.30 0.39 -5.92
C TRP A 128 -1.78 0.74 -5.74
N ALA A 129 -2.48 1.23 -6.77
CA ALA A 129 -3.92 1.47 -6.73
C ALA A 129 -4.69 0.18 -6.44
N PHE A 130 -4.35 -0.94 -7.08
CA PHE A 130 -4.97 -2.23 -6.77
C PHE A 130 -4.58 -2.72 -5.38
N PHE A 131 -3.34 -2.54 -4.96
CA PHE A 131 -2.95 -2.86 -3.58
C PHE A 131 -3.80 -2.10 -2.55
N GLY A 132 -3.91 -0.77 -2.72
CA GLY A 132 -4.74 0.08 -1.87
C GLY A 132 -6.23 -0.28 -1.95
N LEU A 133 -6.76 -0.59 -3.14
CA LEU A 133 -8.15 -1.01 -3.34
C LEU A 133 -8.50 -2.22 -2.46
N PHE A 134 -7.70 -3.28 -2.52
CA PHE A 134 -7.95 -4.51 -1.75
C PHE A 134 -7.74 -4.31 -0.25
N LEU A 135 -6.73 -3.52 0.15
CA LEU A 135 -6.61 -3.09 1.55
C LEU A 135 -7.85 -2.32 2.00
N GLY A 136 -8.37 -1.40 1.20
CA GLY A 136 -9.57 -0.64 1.50
C GLY A 136 -10.83 -1.48 1.60
N LEU A 137 -11.03 -2.41 0.67
CA LEU A 137 -12.11 -3.40 0.70
C LEU A 137 -12.08 -4.24 1.99
N SER A 138 -10.88 -4.67 2.39
CA SER A 138 -10.68 -5.47 3.60
C SER A 138 -11.24 -4.77 4.85
N GLN A 139 -11.10 -3.45 4.95
CA GLN A 139 -11.57 -2.69 6.10
C GLN A 139 -13.10 -2.65 6.18
N GLY A 140 -13.77 -2.45 5.04
CA GLY A 140 -15.23 -2.47 4.99
C GLY A 140 -15.84 -3.83 5.29
N LEU A 141 -15.16 -4.90 4.89
CA LEU A 141 -15.55 -6.27 5.22
C LEU A 141 -15.44 -6.56 6.72
N ALA A 142 -14.39 -6.08 7.38
CA ALA A 142 -14.17 -6.30 8.81
C ALA A 142 -15.27 -5.68 9.71
N VAL A 143 -15.91 -4.62 9.21
CA VAL A 143 -16.98 -3.89 9.92
C VAL A 143 -18.37 -4.14 9.35
N GLU A 144 -18.49 -5.06 8.39
CA GLU A 144 -19.77 -5.49 7.77
C GLU A 144 -20.62 -4.31 7.26
N ASN A 145 -19.99 -3.27 6.70
CA ASN A 145 -20.67 -2.05 6.26
C ASN A 145 -20.37 -1.70 4.80
N ALA A 146 -21.39 -1.80 3.94
CA ALA A 146 -21.25 -1.56 2.50
C ALA A 146 -20.75 -0.14 2.16
N LYS A 147 -21.18 0.90 2.89
CA LYS A 147 -20.71 2.27 2.64
C LYS A 147 -19.22 2.41 2.98
N LYS A 148 -18.79 1.85 4.12
CA LYS A 148 -17.36 1.84 4.49
C LYS A 148 -16.53 0.98 3.53
N LEU A 149 -17.10 -0.10 3.00
CA LEU A 149 -16.45 -0.93 1.99
C LEU A 149 -16.21 -0.15 0.69
N VAL A 150 -17.22 0.56 0.19
CA VAL A 150 -17.06 1.40 -1.01
C VAL A 150 -16.11 2.56 -0.76
N ASN A 151 -16.25 3.27 0.37
CA ASN A 151 -15.38 4.39 0.70
C ASN A 151 -13.92 3.94 0.88
N GLY A 152 -13.69 2.86 1.63
CA GLY A 152 -12.37 2.28 1.82
C GLY A 152 -11.77 1.83 0.49
N ALA A 153 -12.55 1.17 -0.37
CA ALA A 153 -12.11 0.77 -1.72
C ALA A 153 -11.70 1.98 -2.58
N VAL A 154 -12.53 3.02 -2.62
CA VAL A 154 -12.24 4.25 -3.40
C VAL A 154 -11.03 4.99 -2.83
N GLY A 155 -10.99 5.19 -1.51
CA GLY A 155 -9.86 5.81 -0.82
C GLY A 155 -8.57 5.02 -1.00
N GLY A 156 -8.65 3.70 -0.94
CA GLY A 156 -7.53 2.80 -1.21
C GLY A 156 -7.05 2.87 -2.66
N LEU A 157 -7.95 2.86 -3.63
CA LEU A 157 -7.61 3.01 -5.04
C LEU A 157 -6.88 4.33 -5.31
N ILE A 158 -7.42 5.44 -4.79
CA ILE A 158 -6.83 6.77 -4.95
C ILE A 158 -5.50 6.88 -4.19
N GLY A 159 -5.46 6.48 -2.92
CA GLY A 159 -4.27 6.55 -2.08
C GLY A 159 -3.15 5.64 -2.57
N GLY A 160 -3.50 4.46 -3.06
CA GLY A 160 -2.59 3.54 -3.75
C GLY A 160 -2.02 4.18 -5.00
N GLY A 161 -2.89 4.69 -5.88
CA GLY A 161 -2.47 5.38 -7.09
C GLY A 161 -1.54 6.56 -6.82
N LEU A 162 -1.87 7.40 -5.84
CA LEU A 162 -1.03 8.54 -5.44
C LEU A 162 0.31 8.10 -4.82
N GLY A 163 0.31 7.05 -4.00
CA GLY A 163 1.52 6.47 -3.42
C GLY A 163 2.47 5.92 -4.49
N GLY A 164 1.94 5.14 -5.43
CA GLY A 164 2.72 4.62 -6.57
C GLY A 164 3.20 5.71 -7.53
N PHE A 165 2.38 6.73 -7.77
CA PHE A 165 2.75 7.91 -8.55
C PHE A 165 3.92 8.66 -7.89
N ALA A 166 3.80 8.96 -6.59
CA ALA A 166 4.84 9.65 -5.85
C ALA A 166 6.14 8.84 -5.85
N PHE A 167 6.06 7.52 -5.67
CA PHE A 167 7.21 6.63 -5.77
C PHE A 167 7.91 6.77 -7.13
N ALA A 168 7.19 6.55 -8.23
CA ALA A 168 7.78 6.55 -9.56
C ALA A 168 8.36 7.92 -9.95
N LEU A 169 7.72 9.01 -9.50
CA LEU A 169 8.25 10.36 -9.70
C LEU A 169 9.57 10.58 -8.94
N LEU A 170 9.62 10.17 -7.66
CA LEU A 170 10.82 10.29 -6.84
C LEU A 170 11.95 9.41 -7.38
N ASP A 171 11.64 8.19 -7.85
CA ASP A 171 12.62 7.28 -8.45
C ASP A 171 13.20 7.85 -9.75
N PHE A 172 12.38 8.45 -10.61
CA PHE A 172 12.84 9.13 -11.82
C PHE A 172 13.77 10.30 -11.51
N ILE A 173 13.40 11.14 -10.53
CA ILE A 173 14.24 12.26 -10.07
C ILE A 173 15.55 11.73 -9.48
N ASN A 174 15.51 10.65 -8.70
CA ASN A 174 16.70 9.99 -8.14
C ASN A 174 17.64 9.46 -9.23
N GLY A 175 17.08 8.82 -10.26
CA GLY A 175 17.83 8.31 -11.43
C GLY A 175 18.51 9.40 -12.26
N SER A 176 18.02 10.64 -12.21
CA SER A 176 18.67 11.80 -12.84
C SER A 176 19.95 12.27 -12.12
N ARG A 177 20.30 11.67 -10.97
CA ARG A 177 21.41 12.03 -10.08
C ARG A 177 21.33 13.47 -9.52
N ALA A 178 20.19 14.14 -9.67
CA ALA A 178 19.96 15.44 -9.08
C ALA A 178 19.84 15.37 -7.55
N PHE A 179 19.37 14.23 -7.02
CA PHE A 179 19.19 13.95 -5.60
C PHE A 179 19.54 12.50 -5.30
N ALA A 180 19.90 12.21 -4.05
CA ALA A 180 20.09 10.85 -3.54
C ALA A 180 19.01 10.55 -2.50
N ILE A 181 17.86 10.08 -2.97
CA ILE A 181 16.73 9.69 -2.12
C ILE A 181 16.79 8.17 -1.94
N PRO A 182 16.88 7.67 -0.70
CA PRO A 182 16.87 6.22 -0.47
C PRO A 182 15.50 5.64 -0.85
N VAL A 183 15.48 4.47 -1.50
CA VAL A 183 14.26 3.80 -2.00
C VAL A 183 13.31 3.45 -0.83
N GLU A 184 13.88 3.19 0.33
CA GLU A 184 13.19 2.93 1.59
C GLU A 184 12.28 4.10 1.97
N PHE A 185 12.72 5.34 1.76
CA PHE A 185 11.91 6.54 2.01
C PHE A 185 10.76 6.68 1.00
N MET A 186 10.96 6.24 -0.25
CA MET A 186 9.89 6.25 -1.26
C MET A 186 8.79 5.26 -0.88
N ARG A 187 9.16 4.06 -0.41
CA ARG A 187 8.22 3.05 0.12
C ARG A 187 7.48 3.58 1.36
N LEU A 188 8.19 4.23 2.29
CA LEU A 188 7.60 4.86 3.46
C LEU A 188 6.47 5.82 3.08
N ILE A 189 6.75 6.75 2.15
CA ILE A 189 5.77 7.72 1.66
C ILE A 189 4.59 6.97 1.04
N GLY A 190 4.87 6.02 0.14
CA GLY A 190 3.85 5.20 -0.52
C GLY A 190 2.92 4.54 0.49
N PHE A 191 3.45 3.72 1.40
CA PHE A 191 2.64 2.95 2.35
C PHE A 191 1.83 3.85 3.30
N THR A 192 2.42 4.95 3.76
CA THR A 192 1.76 5.91 4.65
C THR A 192 0.62 6.64 3.94
N VAL A 193 0.83 7.10 2.71
CA VAL A 193 -0.20 7.78 1.90
C VAL A 193 -1.31 6.82 1.54
N THR A 194 -0.98 5.63 1.04
CA THR A 194 -1.99 4.62 0.68
C THR A 194 -2.87 4.27 1.87
N ALA A 195 -2.27 3.96 3.02
CA ALA A 195 -3.01 3.57 4.20
C ALA A 195 -3.81 4.73 4.83
N GLY A 196 -3.28 5.95 4.81
CA GLY A 196 -3.99 7.13 5.32
C GLY A 196 -5.25 7.47 4.53
N VAL A 197 -5.20 7.35 3.20
CA VAL A 197 -6.34 7.70 2.33
C VAL A 197 -7.44 6.63 2.37
N ILE A 198 -7.14 5.36 2.72
CA ILE A 198 -8.16 4.34 3.03
C ILE A 198 -9.09 4.80 4.16
N GLY A 199 -8.61 5.62 5.08
CA GLY A 199 -9.38 6.13 6.21
C GLY A 199 -10.36 7.27 5.90
N LEU A 200 -10.44 7.73 4.64
CA LEU A 200 -11.34 8.81 4.22
C LEU A 200 -12.78 8.34 3.97
#